data_AF-A0A8K0JZ38-F1
#
_entry.id   AF-A0A8K0JZ38-F1
#
_cell.length_a   1.000
_cell.length_b   1.000
_cell.length_c   1.000
_cell.angle_alpha   90.00
_cell.angle_beta   90.00
_cell.angle_gamma   90.00
#
_symmetry.space_group_name_H-M   'P 1'
#
loop_
_entity.id
_entity.type
_entity.pdbx_description
1 polymer ?
#
loop_
_entity_poly.entity_id
_entity_poly.type
_entity_poly.pdbx_seq_one_letter_code
_entity_poly.pdbx_strand_id
1 'polypeptide(L)'
;MNQFEKRFQDFSCLEPVVSFFVNPFTIHHEATETATEFARIIALEVENLELEIDRFPLLRSVGYKIKSCFGSTYLCKSLLSTMNIKSKNRSRLTDSHLDSCLCAGTSVYVPNIQVLVDKIQCQKSH
;
A
#
# COMPACT_ATOMS: atom_id res chain seq x y z
N MET A 1 -4.41 -1.13 21.14
CA MET A 1 -3.81 -0.84 19.83
C MET A 1 -3.51 -2.16 19.14
N ASN A 2 -4.11 -2.42 17.98
CA ASN A 2 -3.92 -3.68 17.27
C ASN A 2 -2.54 -3.70 16.54
N GLN A 3 -2.09 -4.87 16.09
CA GLN A 3 -0.78 -5.00 15.42
C GLN A 3 -0.69 -4.18 14.13
N PHE A 4 -1.83 -3.87 13.50
CA PHE A 4 -1.93 -3.03 12.32
C PHE A 4 -1.60 -1.58 12.67
N GLU A 5 -2.28 -0.98 13.65
CA GLU A 5 -2.00 0.38 14.12
C GLU A 5 -0.54 0.56 14.53
N LYS A 6 0.04 -0.42 15.23
CA LYS A 6 1.46 -0.35 15.63
C LYS A 6 2.42 -0.38 14.44
N ARG A 7 2.04 -1.02 13.33
CA ARG A 7 2.86 -1.15 12.10
C ARG A 7 2.71 0.05 11.17
N PHE A 8 1.61 0.79 11.29
CA PHE A 8 1.32 1.99 10.53
C PHE A 8 1.34 3.25 11.42
N GLN A 9 1.97 3.17 12.61
CA GLN A 9 2.03 4.29 13.54
C GLN A 9 2.79 5.49 12.94
N ASP A 10 3.75 5.23 12.07
CA ASP A 10 4.54 6.25 11.37
C ASP A 10 3.66 7.16 10.48
N PHE A 11 2.48 6.68 10.05
CA PHE A 11 1.54 7.49 9.27
C PHE A 11 0.79 8.52 10.12
N SER A 12 0.91 8.47 11.44
CA SER A 12 0.29 9.48 12.33
C SER A 12 0.85 10.87 12.07
N CYS A 13 2.09 10.98 11.57
CA CYS A 13 2.68 12.26 11.17
C CYS A 13 2.05 12.88 9.91
N LEU A 14 1.21 12.13 9.18
CA LEU A 14 0.48 12.65 8.03
C LEU A 14 -0.88 13.23 8.43
N GLU A 15 -1.34 13.02 9.66
CA GLU A 15 -2.68 13.40 10.10
C GLU A 15 -2.99 14.89 9.91
N PRO A 16 -2.11 15.84 10.28
CA PRO A 16 -2.42 17.26 10.14
C PRO A 16 -2.52 17.67 8.67
N VAL A 17 -1.69 17.05 7.84
CA VAL A 17 -1.63 17.27 6.39
C VAL A 17 -2.86 16.69 5.69
N VAL A 18 -3.27 15.47 6.05
CA VAL A 18 -4.49 14.85 5.53
C VAL A 18 -5.73 15.63 5.97
N SER A 19 -5.78 16.08 7.22
CA SER A 19 -6.86 16.91 7.75
C SER A 19 -7.03 18.21 6.95
N PHE A 20 -5.93 18.86 6.57
CA PHE A 20 -5.96 20.02 5.67
C PHE A 20 -6.57 19.71 4.29
N PHE A 21 -6.19 18.58 3.70
CA PHE A 21 -6.72 18.17 2.39
C PHE A 21 -8.20 17.81 2.44
N VAL A 22 -8.67 17.26 3.57
CA VAL A 22 -10.09 16.94 3.80
C VAL A 22 -10.89 18.21 4.03
N ASN A 23 -10.36 19.13 4.85
CA ASN A 23 -10.95 20.44 5.08
C ASN A 23 -9.86 21.46 5.43
N PRO A 24 -9.60 22.46 4.58
CA PRO A 24 -8.54 23.44 4.82
C PRO A 24 -8.84 24.40 5.98
N PHE A 25 -10.10 24.44 6.45
CA PHE A 25 -10.54 25.29 7.56
C PHE A 25 -10.54 24.58 8.91
N THR A 26 -10.25 23.28 8.97
CA THR A 26 -10.13 22.53 10.24
C THR A 26 -8.78 22.66 10.92
N ILE A 27 -7.80 23.32 10.29
CA ILE A 27 -6.51 23.57 10.92
C ILE A 27 -6.67 24.61 12.04
N HIS A 28 -6.46 24.18 13.29
CA HIS A 28 -6.22 25.06 14.44
C HIS A 28 -4.72 25.34 14.67
N HIS A 29 -3.83 24.70 13.91
CA HIS A 29 -2.38 24.89 13.95
C HIS A 29 -1.93 26.14 13.19
N GLU A 30 -0.82 26.73 13.63
CA GLU A 30 -0.22 27.88 12.96
C GLU A 30 0.29 27.47 11.56
N ALA A 31 0.11 28.32 10.55
CA ALA A 31 0.43 28.01 9.15
C ALA A 31 1.89 27.55 8.94
N THR A 32 2.79 27.96 9.84
CA THR A 32 4.20 27.59 9.91
C THR A 32 4.43 26.11 10.21
N GLU A 33 3.68 25.50 11.13
CA GLU A 33 3.82 24.08 11.47
C GLU A 33 3.34 23.20 10.30
N THR A 34 2.20 23.54 9.71
CA THR A 34 1.68 22.81 8.55
C THR A 34 2.64 22.90 7.36
N ALA A 35 3.23 24.09 7.12
CA ALA A 35 4.24 24.28 6.09
C ALA A 35 5.49 23.42 6.29
N THR A 36 5.98 23.27 7.53
CA THR A 36 7.11 22.38 7.82
C THR A 36 6.78 20.90 7.60
N GLU A 37 5.54 20.49 7.88
CA GLU A 37 5.09 19.12 7.67
C GLU A 37 4.92 18.81 6.17
N PHE A 38 4.37 19.77 5.41
CA PHE A 38 4.39 19.73 3.95
C PHE A 38 5.80 19.60 3.40
N ALA A 39 6.76 20.39 3.89
CA ALA A 39 8.15 20.34 3.43
C ALA A 39 8.81 18.97 3.68
N ARG A 40 8.54 18.34 4.83
CA ARG A 40 9.02 16.97 5.13
C ARG A 40 8.49 15.95 4.14
N ILE A 41 7.20 16.02 3.84
CA ILE A 41 6.57 15.13 2.86
C ILE A 41 7.15 15.42 1.46
N ILE A 42 7.37 16.69 1.10
CA ILE A 42 7.94 17.11 -0.20
C ILE A 42 9.39 16.64 -0.43
N ALA A 43 10.13 16.20 0.60
CA ALA A 43 11.45 15.59 0.41
C ALA A 43 11.43 14.16 -0.17
N LEU A 44 10.29 13.44 -0.17
CA LEU A 44 10.18 12.04 -0.63
C LEU A 44 9.85 11.91 -2.13
N GLU A 45 10.78 11.58 -3.02
CA GLU A 45 10.50 11.46 -4.46
C GLU A 45 9.37 10.46 -4.78
N VAL A 46 8.32 10.92 -5.47
CA VAL A 46 7.20 10.11 -5.97
C VAL A 46 6.82 10.64 -7.34
N GLU A 47 6.85 9.78 -8.36
CA GLU A 47 6.46 10.13 -9.73
C GLU A 47 5.07 9.59 -10.11
N ASN A 48 4.33 10.45 -10.81
CA ASN A 48 3.16 10.24 -11.66
C ASN A 48 1.89 9.60 -11.07
N LEU A 49 0.91 10.48 -10.83
CA LEU A 49 -0.50 10.19 -10.67
C LEU A 49 -1.27 11.45 -11.13
N GLU A 50 -2.47 11.38 -11.69
CA GLU A 50 -3.18 12.62 -12.13
C GLU A 50 -3.91 13.28 -10.94
N LEU A 51 -3.61 14.57 -10.72
CA LEU A 51 -4.30 15.50 -9.82
C LEU A 51 -4.30 16.86 -10.53
N GLU A 52 -5.47 17.36 -10.93
CA GLU A 52 -5.63 18.68 -11.54
C GLU A 52 -5.53 19.78 -10.47
N ILE A 53 -4.32 20.13 -10.04
CA ILE A 53 -4.06 21.28 -9.16
C ILE A 53 -2.87 22.08 -9.71
N ASP A 54 -3.04 22.71 -10.87
CA ASP A 54 -1.96 23.48 -11.51
C ASP A 54 -1.65 24.82 -10.84
N ARG A 55 -2.61 25.35 -10.06
CA ARG A 55 -2.46 26.64 -9.37
C ARG A 55 -1.66 26.57 -8.07
N PHE A 56 -1.40 25.38 -7.54
CA PHE A 56 -0.74 25.19 -6.24
C PHE A 56 0.28 24.04 -6.32
N PRO A 57 1.49 24.28 -6.85
CA PRO A 57 2.48 23.22 -7.09
C PRO A 57 2.93 22.51 -5.81
N LEU A 58 2.97 23.21 -4.68
CA LEU A 58 3.26 22.65 -3.35
C LEU A 58 2.18 21.64 -2.94
N LEU A 59 0.91 22.04 -3.06
CA LEU A 59 -0.24 21.21 -2.71
C LEU A 59 -0.35 20.02 -3.64
N ARG A 60 -0.07 20.21 -4.93
CA ARG A 60 -0.01 19.12 -5.91
C ARG A 60 1.04 18.07 -5.53
N SER A 61 2.26 18.49 -5.19
CA SER A 61 3.34 17.58 -4.78
C SER A 61 2.97 16.77 -3.54
N VAL A 62 2.40 17.41 -2.52
CA VAL A 62 1.98 16.73 -1.30
C VAL A 62 0.82 15.77 -1.58
N GLY A 63 -0.16 16.21 -2.37
CA GLY A 63 -1.30 15.38 -2.77
C GLY A 63 -0.87 14.08 -3.45
N TYR A 64 0.16 14.14 -4.32
CA TYR A 64 0.73 12.94 -4.94
C TYR A 64 1.34 11.97 -3.94
N LYS A 65 2.05 12.49 -2.94
CA LYS A 65 2.71 11.65 -1.94
C LYS A 65 1.72 11.00 -1.00
N ILE A 66 0.72 11.75 -0.54
CA ILE A 66 -0.41 11.19 0.23
C ILE A 66 -1.08 10.09 -0.58
N LYS A 67 -1.42 10.34 -1.85
CA LYS A 67 -2.07 9.35 -2.73
C LYS A 67 -1.20 8.10 -2.94
N SER A 68 0.12 8.25 -3.08
CA SER A 68 1.08 7.14 -3.18
C SER A 68 1.20 6.33 -1.87
N CYS A 69 1.24 7.01 -0.71
CA CYS A 69 1.17 6.38 0.60
C CYS A 69 -0.10 5.52 0.74
N PHE A 70 -1.27 6.03 0.33
CA PHE A 70 -2.50 5.24 0.36
C PHE A 70 -2.51 4.09 -0.66
N GLY A 71 -1.93 4.29 -1.85
CA GLY A 71 -1.79 3.23 -2.86
C GLY A 71 -0.94 2.05 -2.38
N SER A 72 0.24 2.32 -1.85
CA SER A 72 1.12 1.30 -1.26
C SER A 72 0.50 0.63 -0.03
N THR A 73 -0.23 1.37 0.81
CA THR A 73 -0.94 0.81 1.98
C THR A 73 -2.09 -0.09 1.57
N TYR A 74 -2.89 0.32 0.58
CA TYR A 74 -3.97 -0.48 0.01
C TYR A 74 -3.44 -1.76 -0.63
N LEU A 75 -2.38 -1.66 -1.43
CA LEU A 75 -1.70 -2.81 -2.01
C LEU A 75 -1.17 -3.72 -0.90
N CYS A 76 -0.45 -3.21 0.10
CA CYS A 76 0.03 -4.00 1.23
C CYS A 76 -1.11 -4.70 2.00
N LYS A 77 -2.24 -4.02 2.22
CA LYS A 77 -3.41 -4.58 2.91
C LYS A 77 -4.10 -5.64 2.07
N SER A 78 -4.28 -5.38 0.79
CA SER A 78 -4.82 -6.35 -0.18
C SER A 78 -3.91 -7.57 -0.26
N LEU A 79 -2.59 -7.38 -0.31
CA LEU A 79 -1.59 -8.44 -0.30
C LEU A 79 -1.58 -9.24 1.00
N LEU A 80 -1.62 -8.61 2.17
CA LEU A 80 -1.75 -9.34 3.43
C LEU A 80 -3.05 -10.14 3.51
N SER A 81 -4.13 -9.61 2.93
CA SER A 81 -5.42 -10.30 2.85
C SER A 81 -5.34 -11.53 1.93
N THR A 82 -4.78 -11.38 0.74
CA THR A 82 -4.59 -12.47 -0.25
C THR A 82 -3.56 -13.49 0.22
N MET A 83 -2.50 -13.04 0.91
CA MET A 83 -1.45 -13.88 1.49
C MET A 83 -1.79 -14.42 2.88
N ASN A 84 -3.03 -14.34 3.33
CA ASN A 84 -3.48 -15.07 4.53
C ASN A 84 -3.60 -16.57 4.23
N ILE A 85 -2.50 -17.15 3.75
CA ILE A 85 -2.36 -18.52 3.28
C ILE A 85 -2.40 -19.44 4.51
N LYS A 86 -3.59 -19.98 4.77
CA LYS A 86 -3.81 -21.05 5.74
C LYS A 86 -3.48 -22.38 5.07
N SER A 87 -2.18 -22.67 4.90
CA SER A 87 -1.72 -23.95 4.36
C SER A 87 -0.86 -24.70 5.38
N LYS A 88 -0.81 -26.03 5.24
CA LYS A 88 0.09 -26.89 6.04
C LYS A 88 1.57 -26.55 5.82
N ASN A 89 1.90 -25.94 4.68
CA ASN A 89 3.27 -25.56 4.31
C ASN A 89 3.59 -24.10 4.65
N ARG A 90 2.79 -23.42 5.48
CA ARG A 90 2.98 -22.00 5.81
C ARG A 90 4.38 -21.69 6.35
N SER A 91 4.92 -22.57 7.19
CA SER A 91 6.29 -22.44 7.74
C SER A 91 7.40 -22.67 6.72
N ARG A 92 7.06 -23.10 5.50
CA ARG A 92 8.00 -23.39 4.41
C ARG A 92 7.91 -22.36 3.28
N LEU A 93 7.04 -21.35 3.40
CA LEU A 93 6.99 -20.25 2.46
C LEU A 93 8.27 -19.41 2.59
N THR A 94 8.88 -19.12 1.45
CA THR A 94 10.04 -18.23 1.33
C THR A 94 9.62 -16.96 0.61
N ASP A 95 10.48 -15.93 0.62
CA ASP A 95 10.19 -14.66 -0.05
C ASP A 95 9.88 -14.83 -1.54
N SER A 96 10.53 -15.78 -2.22
CA SER A 96 10.23 -16.13 -3.62
C SER A 96 8.80 -16.66 -3.82
N HIS A 97 8.28 -17.42 -2.85
CA HIS A 97 6.89 -17.88 -2.90
C HIS A 97 5.91 -16.72 -2.67
N LEU A 98 6.25 -15.77 -1.78
CA LEU A 98 5.44 -14.59 -1.53
C LEU A 98 5.39 -13.66 -2.74
N ASP A 99 6.53 -13.46 -3.41
CA ASP A 99 6.64 -12.70 -4.66
C ASP A 99 5.77 -13.31 -5.78
N SER A 100 5.79 -14.64 -5.90
CA SER A 100 4.92 -15.36 -6.84
C SER A 100 3.43 -15.19 -6.50
N CYS A 101 3.06 -15.19 -5.21
CA CYS A 101 1.68 -14.96 -4.78
C CYS A 101 1.23 -13.52 -5.05
N LEU A 102 2.12 -12.56 -4.85
CA LEU A 102 1.91 -11.14 -5.19
C LEU A 102 1.67 -10.98 -6.69
N CYS A 103 2.54 -11.54 -7.53
CA CYS A 103 2.38 -11.52 -8.98
C CYS A 103 1.04 -12.15 -9.41
N ALA A 104 0.68 -13.31 -8.86
CA ALA A 104 -0.58 -13.98 -9.18
C ALA A 104 -1.82 -13.19 -8.72
N GLY A 105 -1.77 -12.54 -7.55
CA GLY A 105 -2.90 -11.79 -6.98
C GLY A 105 -3.11 -10.40 -7.57
N THR A 106 -2.09 -9.85 -8.24
CA THR A 106 -2.13 -8.48 -8.81
C THR A 106 -2.13 -8.44 -10.33
N SER A 107 -1.80 -9.55 -10.99
CA SER A 107 -1.86 -9.66 -12.45
C SER A 107 -3.22 -10.17 -12.92
N VAL A 108 -3.54 -9.92 -14.19
CA VAL A 108 -4.71 -10.50 -14.90
C VAL A 108 -4.45 -11.97 -15.27
N TYR A 109 -3.48 -12.61 -14.63
CA TYR A 109 -3.05 -13.95 -14.98
C TYR A 109 -4.17 -14.96 -14.70
N VAL A 110 -4.59 -15.66 -15.75
CA VAL A 110 -5.52 -16.78 -15.64
C VAL A 110 -4.70 -18.08 -15.70
N PRO A 111 -4.55 -18.80 -14.58
CA PRO A 111 -3.80 -20.06 -14.58
C PRO A 111 -4.50 -21.09 -15.45
N ASN A 112 -3.73 -21.77 -16.31
CA ASN A 112 -4.23 -22.92 -17.06
C ASN A 112 -4.32 -24.14 -16.13
N ILE A 113 -5.50 -24.32 -15.53
CA ILE A 113 -5.75 -25.36 -14.52
C ILE A 113 -5.59 -26.75 -15.10
N GLN A 114 -6.01 -26.99 -16.34
CA GLN A 114 -5.90 -28.30 -17.01
C GLN A 114 -4.44 -28.77 -17.07
N VAL A 115 -3.53 -27.91 -17.55
CA VAL A 115 -2.10 -28.26 -17.63
C VAL A 115 -1.49 -28.53 -16.25
N LEU A 116 -1.98 -27.84 -15.21
CA LEU A 116 -1.54 -28.06 -13.83
C LEU A 116 -2.03 -29.41 -13.29
N VAL A 117 -3.31 -29.74 -13.53
CA VAL A 117 -3.90 -31.02 -13.12
C VAL A 117 -3.18 -32.18 -13.81
N ASP A 118 -2.88 -32.05 -15.11
CA ASP A 118 -2.16 -33.08 -15.87
C ASP A 118 -0.73 -33.33 -15.36
N LYS A 119 -0.10 -32.31 -14.74
CA LYS A 119 1.25 -32.39 -14.17
C LYS A 119 1.28 -32.84 -12.71
N ILE A 120 0.15 -32.81 -12.00
CA ILE A 120 0.09 -33.27 -10.61
C ILE A 120 0.09 -34.80 -10.60
N GLN A 121 1.20 -35.38 -10.15
CA GLN A 121 1.28 -36.82 -9.93
C GLN A 121 0.57 -37.14 -8.61
N CYS A 122 -0.68 -37.61 -8.69
CA CYS A 122 -1.42 -38.07 -7.51
C CYS A 122 -0.67 -39.24 -6.87
N GLN A 123 -0.04 -38.99 -5.72
CA GLN A 123 0.49 -40.06 -4.89
C GLN A 123 -0.70 -40.79 -4.27
N LYS A 124 -0.90 -42.05 -4.67
CA LYS A 124 -1.90 -42.90 -4.03
C LYS A 124 -1.44 -43.13 -2.59
N SER A 125 -2.25 -42.71 -1.63
CA SER A 125 -2.07 -43.12 -0.24
C SER A 125 -2.16 -44.64 -0.18
N HIS A 126 -1.24 -45.25 0.55
CA HIS A 126 -1.30 -46.66 0.91
C HIS A 126 -2.32 -46.88 2.03
#